data_AF-A0A453EEL9-F1
#
_entry.id   AF-A0A453EEL9-F1
#
_cell.length_a   1.000
_cell.length_b   1.000
_cell.length_c   1.000
_cell.angle_alpha   90.00
_cell.angle_beta   90.00
_cell.angle_gamma   90.00
#
_symmetry.space_group_name_H-M   'P 1'
#
loop_
_entity.id
_entity.type
_entity.pdbx_description
1 polymer ?
#
loop_
_entity_poly.entity_id
_entity_poly.type
_entity_poly.pdbx_seq_one_letter_code
_entity_poly.pdbx_strand_id
1 'polypeptide(L)'
;NKWPSAAIILITPPPIHEPARIRDIYGDNDPSRQPERTNEAAGTYAQACITVAKELGHPVIDIWTQMQQCPDWQTSALSDGLHFTPSGNKILFDEVLKTLESVGFSQHSLRSDLPLFHEIDPKDPLKAFEI
;
A
#
# COMPACT_ATOMS: atom_id res chain seq x y z
N ASN A 1 -6.02 -7.54 22.85
CA ASN A 1 -5.06 -7.28 21.76
C ASN A 1 -3.75 -7.98 22.03
N LYS A 2 -3.24 -8.79 21.10
CA LYS A 2 -1.99 -9.57 21.28
C LYS A 2 -0.73 -8.69 21.28
N TRP A 3 -0.80 -7.53 20.60
CA TRP A 3 0.29 -6.56 20.48
C TRP A 3 -0.25 -5.14 20.70
N PRO A 4 -0.33 -4.64 21.94
CA PRO A 4 -0.99 -3.37 22.24
C PRO A 4 -0.26 -2.13 21.69
N SER A 5 1.03 -2.25 21.37
CA SER A 5 1.86 -1.18 20.81
C SER A 5 1.94 -1.21 19.27
N ALA A 6 1.31 -2.18 18.60
CA ALA A 6 1.36 -2.25 17.15
C ALA A 6 0.56 -1.10 16.53
N ALA A 7 1.20 -0.34 15.64
CA ALA A 7 0.49 0.62 14.80
C ALA A 7 -0.35 -0.13 13.76
N ILE A 8 -1.59 0.30 13.57
CA ILE A 8 -2.52 -0.26 12.58
C ILE A 8 -2.79 0.82 11.55
N ILE A 9 -2.53 0.51 10.28
CA ILE A 9 -2.82 1.38 9.13
C ILE A 9 -3.77 0.60 8.22
N LEU A 10 -4.87 1.22 7.84
CA LEU A 10 -5.80 0.66 6.88
C LEU A 10 -5.48 1.18 5.48
N ILE A 11 -5.68 0.35 4.46
CA ILE A 11 -5.53 0.72 3.05
C ILE A 11 -6.83 0.36 2.36
N THR A 12 -7.41 1.29 1.60
CA THR A 12 -8.64 1.00 0.83
C THR A 12 -8.34 0.01 -0.30
N PRO A 13 -9.34 -0.74 -0.83
CA PRO A 13 -9.13 -1.45 -2.08
C PRO A 13 -8.76 -0.47 -3.21
N PRO A 14 -7.94 -0.88 -4.18
CA PRO A 14 -7.61 -0.05 -5.33
C PRO A 14 -8.80 0.19 -6.26
N PRO A 15 -8.71 1.17 -7.18
CA PRO A 15 -9.69 1.27 -8.25
C PRO A 15 -9.54 0.09 -9.23
N ILE A 16 -10.61 -0.22 -9.96
CA ILE A 16 -10.66 -1.35 -10.88
C ILE A 16 -10.89 -0.83 -12.30
N HIS A 17 -10.04 -1.23 -13.24
CA HIS A 17 -10.30 -0.99 -14.66
C HIS A 17 -11.00 -2.21 -15.27
N GLU A 18 -12.33 -2.22 -15.16
CA GLU A 18 -13.21 -3.32 -15.59
C GLU A 18 -12.90 -3.87 -17.01
N PRO A 19 -12.76 -3.03 -18.07
CA PRO A 19 -12.39 -3.54 -19.39
C PRO A 19 -11.12 -4.38 -19.42
N ALA A 20 -10.06 -3.97 -18.71
CA ALA A 20 -8.82 -4.74 -18.65
C ALA A 20 -9.02 -6.00 -17.80
N ARG A 21 -9.76 -5.90 -16.69
CA ARG A 21 -10.02 -7.03 -15.79
C ARG A 21 -10.85 -8.13 -16.43
N ILE A 22 -11.87 -7.76 -17.20
CA ILE A 22 -12.69 -8.71 -17.95
C ILE A 22 -11.82 -9.47 -18.97
N ARG A 23 -10.96 -8.75 -19.70
CA ARG A 23 -10.04 -9.38 -20.67
C ARG A 23 -9.04 -10.32 -19.99
N ASP A 24 -8.49 -9.92 -18.84
CA ASP A 24 -7.55 -10.75 -18.07
C ASP A 24 -8.19 -12.06 -17.59
N ILE A 25 -9.43 -12.00 -17.08
CA ILE A 25 -10.10 -13.17 -16.51
C ILE A 25 -10.73 -14.08 -17.57
N TYR A 26 -11.33 -13.51 -18.61
CA TYR A 26 -12.15 -14.27 -19.57
C TYR A 26 -11.62 -14.26 -21.02
N GLY A 27 -10.57 -13.49 -21.30
CA GLY A 27 -10.07 -13.28 -22.66
C GLY A 27 -10.99 -12.38 -23.51
N ASP A 28 -10.67 -12.27 -24.81
CA ASP A 28 -11.36 -11.32 -25.71
C ASP A 28 -12.79 -11.74 -26.11
N ASN A 29 -13.17 -12.99 -25.86
CA ASN A 29 -14.35 -13.64 -26.44
C ASN A 29 -15.46 -13.98 -25.43
N ASP A 30 -15.45 -13.42 -24.22
CA ASP A 30 -16.53 -13.68 -23.26
C ASP A 30 -17.87 -13.10 -23.74
N PRO A 31 -18.91 -13.94 -23.95
CA PRO A 31 -20.24 -13.47 -24.33
C PRO A 31 -20.98 -12.77 -23.19
N SER A 32 -20.60 -12.97 -21.92
CA SER A 32 -21.27 -12.35 -20.77
C SER A 32 -20.82 -10.91 -20.56
N ARG A 33 -19.51 -10.65 -20.73
CA ARG A 33 -18.82 -9.38 -20.45
C ARG A 33 -19.15 -8.77 -19.08
N GLN A 34 -19.61 -9.58 -18.13
CA GLN A 34 -19.97 -9.07 -16.81
C GLN A 34 -18.71 -8.98 -15.93
N PRO A 35 -18.42 -7.82 -15.32
CA PRO A 35 -17.30 -7.70 -14.41
C PRO A 35 -17.56 -8.46 -13.11
N GLU A 36 -16.63 -9.33 -12.71
CA GLU A 36 -16.65 -10.00 -11.40
C GLU A 36 -16.35 -9.06 -10.23
N ARG A 37 -15.74 -7.90 -10.53
CA ARG A 37 -15.54 -6.78 -9.61
C ARG A 37 -15.77 -5.47 -10.34
N THR A 38 -16.43 -4.51 -9.70
CA THR A 38 -16.66 -3.18 -10.28
C THR A 38 -15.89 -2.09 -9.55
N ASN A 39 -15.55 -1.01 -10.27
CA ASN A 39 -14.91 0.15 -9.63
C ASN A 39 -15.85 0.84 -8.64
N GLU A 40 -17.16 0.81 -8.92
CA GLU A 40 -18.20 1.34 -8.03
C GLU A 40 -18.25 0.56 -6.70
N ALA A 41 -18.24 -0.77 -6.76
CA ALA A 41 -18.20 -1.60 -5.56
C ALA A 41 -16.89 -1.36 -4.79
N ALA A 42 -15.74 -1.28 -5.48
CA ALA A 42 -14.47 -0.93 -4.85
C ALA A 42 -14.54 0.42 -4.12
N GLY A 43 -15.17 1.44 -4.72
CA GLY A 43 -15.40 2.74 -4.09
C GLY A 43 -16.29 2.66 -2.84
N THR A 44 -17.34 1.83 -2.86
CA THR A 44 -18.20 1.59 -1.68
C THR A 44 -17.40 0.96 -0.52
N TYR A 45 -16.57 -0.04 -0.81
CA TYR A 45 -15.71 -0.67 0.19
C TYR A 45 -14.57 0.25 0.65
N ALA A 46 -14.04 1.11 -0.23
CA ALA A 46 -13.08 2.15 0.13
C ALA A 46 -13.68 3.11 1.15
N GLN A 47 -14.90 3.59 0.92
CA GLN A 47 -15.61 4.45 1.86
C GLN A 47 -15.86 3.77 3.21
N ALA A 48 -16.25 2.48 3.20
CA ALA A 48 -16.44 1.71 4.43
C ALA A 48 -15.12 1.56 5.22
N CYS A 49 -14.01 1.27 4.54
CA CYS A 49 -12.68 1.19 5.14
C CYS A 49 -12.26 2.51 5.80
N ILE A 50 -12.48 3.64 5.11
CA ILE A 50 -12.21 4.99 5.64
C ILE A 50 -13.06 5.26 6.89
N THR A 51 -14.35 4.93 6.86
CA THR A 51 -15.25 5.12 8.01
C THR A 51 -14.76 4.35 9.23
N VAL A 52 -14.46 3.05 9.07
CA VAL A 52 -13.96 2.20 10.17
C VAL A 52 -12.63 2.71 10.72
N ALA A 53 -11.70 3.10 9.85
CA ALA A 53 -10.43 3.67 10.29
C ALA A 53 -10.61 4.92 11.16
N LYS A 54 -11.51 5.82 10.74
CA LYS A 54 -11.84 7.04 11.50
C LYS A 54 -12.51 6.73 12.83
N GLU A 55 -13.48 5.81 12.86
CA GLU A 55 -14.18 5.39 14.09
C GLU A 55 -13.22 4.79 15.13
N LEU A 56 -12.22 4.05 14.66
CA LEU A 56 -11.21 3.42 15.51
C LEU A 56 -9.99 4.31 15.81
N GLY A 57 -9.91 5.50 15.21
CA GLY A 57 -8.78 6.41 15.36
C GLY A 57 -7.47 5.89 14.74
N HIS A 58 -7.56 5.11 13.67
CA HIS A 58 -6.42 4.61 12.91
C HIS A 58 -6.19 5.39 11.62
N PRO A 59 -4.93 5.60 11.18
CA PRO A 59 -4.64 6.15 9.86
C PRO A 59 -5.20 5.27 8.74
N VAL A 60 -5.59 5.91 7.64
CA VAL A 60 -6.08 5.23 6.43
C VAL A 60 -5.46 5.85 5.19
N ILE A 61 -5.04 4.98 4.28
CA ILE A 61 -4.57 5.34 2.94
C ILE A 61 -5.71 5.09 1.96
N ASP A 62 -6.27 6.16 1.41
CA ASP A 62 -7.31 6.08 0.39
C ASP A 62 -6.71 5.93 -1.02
N ILE A 63 -6.15 4.76 -1.30
CA ILE A 63 -5.52 4.47 -2.58
C ILE A 63 -6.54 4.47 -3.74
N TRP A 64 -7.81 4.14 -3.46
CA TRP A 64 -8.91 4.23 -4.44
C TRP A 64 -9.01 5.62 -5.05
N THR A 65 -9.08 6.66 -4.20
CA THR A 65 -9.17 8.05 -4.67
C THR A 65 -7.83 8.54 -5.22
N GLN A 66 -6.72 8.30 -4.51
CA GLN A 66 -5.41 8.85 -4.87
C GLN A 66 -4.93 8.37 -6.24
N MET A 67 -5.11 7.08 -6.55
CA MET A 67 -4.70 6.53 -7.84
C MET A 67 -5.49 7.15 -9.00
N GLN A 68 -6.79 7.39 -8.80
CA GLN A 68 -7.66 7.97 -9.83
C GLN A 68 -7.40 9.46 -10.11
N GLN A 69 -6.53 10.13 -9.34
CA GLN A 69 -6.07 11.49 -9.66
C GLN A 69 -5.07 11.52 -10.82
N CYS A 70 -4.43 10.39 -11.15
CA CYS A 70 -3.63 10.25 -12.38
C CYS A 70 -4.56 10.09 -13.59
N PRO A 71 -4.52 10.94 -14.62
CA PRO A 71 -5.44 10.87 -15.76
C PRO A 71 -5.46 9.54 -16.51
N ASP A 72 -4.36 8.78 -16.47
CA ASP A 72 -4.17 7.52 -17.21
C ASP A 72 -4.05 6.29 -16.29
N TRP A 73 -4.51 6.40 -15.04
CA TRP A 73 -4.34 5.37 -14.00
C TRP A 73 -4.75 3.96 -14.44
N GLN A 74 -5.78 3.85 -15.28
CA GLN A 74 -6.31 2.59 -15.78
C GLN A 74 -5.26 1.73 -16.48
N THR A 75 -4.28 2.36 -17.14
CA THR A 75 -3.23 1.70 -17.91
C THR A 75 -1.83 1.98 -17.39
N SER A 76 -1.62 3.14 -16.75
CA SER A 76 -0.32 3.49 -16.18
C SER A 76 -0.11 2.88 -14.81
N ALA A 77 -1.17 2.80 -13.98
CA ALA A 77 -1.10 2.29 -12.62
C ALA A 77 -1.52 0.81 -12.49
N LEU A 78 -2.32 0.29 -13.42
CA LEU A 78 -2.81 -1.10 -13.41
C LEU A 78 -2.30 -1.91 -14.61
N SER A 79 -1.89 -3.15 -14.36
CA SER A 79 -1.34 -4.06 -15.37
C SER A 79 -2.40 -4.87 -16.10
N ASP A 80 -3.38 -5.37 -15.36
CA ASP A 80 -4.46 -6.26 -15.81
C ASP A 80 -5.85 -5.73 -15.40
N GLY A 81 -5.91 -4.45 -15.02
CA GLY A 81 -7.11 -3.82 -14.48
C GLY A 81 -7.37 -4.04 -12.99
N LEU A 82 -6.47 -4.74 -12.27
CA LEU A 82 -6.51 -4.91 -10.82
C LEU A 82 -5.13 -4.77 -10.15
N HIS A 83 -4.13 -5.51 -10.61
CA HIS A 83 -2.80 -5.52 -10.02
C HIS A 83 -1.96 -4.33 -10.48
N PHE A 84 -1.20 -3.77 -9.54
CA PHE A 84 -0.42 -2.57 -9.78
C PHE A 84 0.78 -2.80 -10.70
N THR A 85 1.02 -1.85 -11.60
CA THR A 85 2.30 -1.70 -12.30
C THR A 85 3.37 -1.19 -11.32
N PRO A 86 4.65 -1.08 -11.73
CA PRO A 86 5.65 -0.35 -10.94
C PRO A 86 5.23 1.09 -10.61
N SER A 87 4.59 1.79 -11.54
CA SER A 87 4.07 3.15 -11.31
C SER A 87 2.93 3.16 -10.30
N GLY A 88 1.99 2.21 -10.39
CA GLY A 88 0.91 2.07 -9.41
C GLY A 88 1.43 1.73 -8.00
N ASN A 89 2.41 0.83 -7.91
CA ASN A 89 3.09 0.52 -6.65
C ASN A 89 3.81 1.75 -6.08
N LYS A 90 4.41 2.60 -6.92
CA LYS A 90 5.05 3.82 -6.47
C LYS A 90 4.05 4.78 -5.80
N ILE A 91 2.84 4.93 -6.36
CA ILE A 91 1.80 5.77 -5.76
C ILE A 91 1.48 5.28 -4.34
N LEU A 92 1.23 3.98 -4.17
CA LEU A 92 0.95 3.42 -2.85
C LEU A 92 2.16 3.53 -1.90
N PHE A 93 3.37 3.26 -2.39
CA PHE A 93 4.60 3.35 -1.61
C PHE A 93 4.81 4.75 -1.03
N ASP A 94 4.63 5.79 -1.84
CA ASP A 94 4.79 7.18 -1.39
C ASP A 94 3.76 7.52 -0.29
N GLU A 95 2.52 7.05 -0.39
CA GLU A 95 1.48 7.25 0.64
C GLU A 95 1.76 6.43 1.92
N VAL A 96 2.28 5.21 1.78
CA VAL A 96 2.69 4.37 2.93
C VAL A 96 3.81 5.05 3.71
N LEU A 97 4.84 5.59 3.04
CA LEU A 97 5.92 6.31 3.72
C LEU A 97 5.40 7.51 4.50
N LYS A 98 4.58 8.37 3.88
CA LYS A 98 3.97 9.53 4.55
C LYS A 98 3.15 9.11 5.78
N THR A 99 2.40 8.02 5.65
CA THR A 99 1.54 7.53 6.74
C THR A 99 2.37 6.95 7.87
N LEU A 100 3.43 6.18 7.57
CA LEU A 100 4.38 5.67 8.57
C LEU A 100 5.04 6.82 9.35
N GLU A 101 5.46 7.88 8.66
CA GLU A 101 6.04 9.06 9.31
C GLU A 101 5.04 9.70 10.30
N SER A 102 3.77 9.80 9.92
CA SER A 102 2.70 10.35 10.78
C SER A 102 2.47 9.55 12.06
N VAL A 103 2.82 8.25 12.07
CA VAL A 103 2.73 7.37 13.25
C VAL A 103 4.07 7.13 13.94
N GLY A 104 5.10 7.92 13.61
CA GLY A 104 6.41 7.91 14.27
C GLY A 104 7.41 6.89 13.70
N PHE A 105 7.11 6.26 12.56
CA PHE A 105 8.02 5.37 11.85
C PHE A 105 8.61 6.10 10.64
N SER A 106 9.90 6.44 10.72
CA SER A 106 10.67 7.02 9.61
C SER A 106 12.01 6.33 9.51
N GLN A 107 12.71 6.51 8.39
CA GLN A 107 14.07 5.97 8.24
C GLN A 107 15.02 6.43 9.36
N HIS A 108 14.78 7.62 9.93
CA HIS A 108 15.59 8.15 11.03
C HIS A 108 15.15 7.66 12.42
N SER A 109 13.89 7.22 12.57
CA SER A 109 13.41 6.66 13.86
C SER A 109 13.71 5.17 14.00
N LEU A 110 13.91 4.45 12.89
CA LEU A 110 14.36 3.07 12.89
C LEU A 110 15.85 2.99 13.24
N ARG A 111 16.14 2.32 14.34
CA ARG A 111 17.51 2.00 14.73
C ARG A 111 17.98 0.78 13.95
N SER A 112 19.26 0.77 13.59
CA SER A 112 19.90 -0.44 13.11
C SER A 112 19.84 -1.51 14.20
N ASP A 113 19.44 -2.73 13.84
CA ASP A 113 19.43 -3.85 14.79
C ASP A 113 20.84 -4.20 15.28
N LEU A 114 21.83 -3.96 14.43
CA LEU A 114 23.25 -4.22 14.67
C LEU A 114 24.09 -3.00 14.27
N PRO A 115 25.33 -2.89 14.78
CA PRO A 115 26.27 -1.85 14.38
C PRO A 115 26.55 -1.87 12.88
N LEU A 116 26.81 -0.71 12.31
CA LEU A 116 27.24 -0.63 10.91
C LEU A 116 28.64 -1.23 10.78
N PHE A 117 28.92 -1.87 9.65
CA PHE A 117 30.20 -2.57 9.45
C PHE A 117 31.42 -1.66 9.68
N HIS A 118 31.34 -0.39 9.27
CA HIS A 118 32.41 0.58 9.46
C HIS A 118 32.56 1.09 10.91
N GLU A 119 31.62 0.75 11.80
CA GLU A 119 31.68 1.06 13.24
C GLU A 119 32.33 -0.07 14.04
N ILE A 120 32.56 -1.23 13.43
CA ILE A 120 33.19 -2.40 14.06
C ILE A 120 34.72 -2.25 13.94
N ASP A 121 35.39 -2.06 15.09
CA ASP A 121 36.85 -2.13 15.15
C ASP A 121 37.30 -3.58 14.90
N PRO A 122 38.08 -3.88 13.85
CA PRO A 122 38.53 -5.25 13.60
C PRO A 122 39.46 -5.81 14.69
N LYS A 123 40.05 -4.95 15.52
CA LYS A 123 40.89 -5.34 16.65
C LYS A 123 40.09 -5.54 17.94
N ASP A 124 38.89 -4.98 18.01
CA ASP A 124 37.98 -5.09 19.16
C ASP A 124 36.51 -5.07 18.70
N PRO A 125 36.05 -6.11 17.99
CA PRO A 125 34.77 -6.08 17.31
C PRO A 125 33.57 -6.15 18.27
N LEU A 126 33.75 -6.72 19.46
CA LEU A 126 32.67 -6.88 20.44
C LEU A 126 32.21 -5.55 21.03
N LYS A 127 33.13 -4.58 21.15
CA LYS A 127 32.85 -3.24 21.68
C LYS A 127 31.70 -2.52 20.95
N ALA A 128 31.54 -2.75 19.65
CA ALA A 128 30.46 -2.13 18.88
C ALA A 128 29.06 -2.63 19.29
N PHE A 129 28.97 -3.79 19.95
CA PHE A 129 27.70 -4.43 20.35
C PHE A 129 27.32 -4.15 21.82
N GLU A 130 28.08 -3.35 22.57
CA GLU A 130 27.85 -3.05 24.00
C GLU A 130 26.80 -1.93 24.25
N ILE A 131 25.83 -1.78 23.34
CA ILE A 131 24.83 -0.68 23.34
C ILE A 131 23.68 -0.95 24.33
#